data_AF-A0A5N5Q3D6-F1
#
_entry.id   AF-A0A5N5Q3D6-F1
#
_cell.length_a   1.000
_cell.length_b   1.000
_cell.length_c   1.000
_cell.angle_alpha   90.00
_cell.angle_beta   90.00
_cell.angle_gamma   90.00
#
_symmetry.space_group_name_H-M   'P 1'
#
loop_
_entity.id
_entity.type
_entity.pdbx_description
1 polymer ?
#
loop_
_entity_poly.entity_id
_entity_poly.type
_entity_poly.pdbx_seq_one_letter_code
_entity_poly.pdbx_strand_id
1 'polypeptide(L)'
;MAGQEFLRKTLLLLLFLVLYTFSSGFSMDVCSNTILPGSKGDPGEVGDAGDEGRLGKTGPPGHTGVPGENGEKGDAGRAGKSGPAGERGQTGERGNAGPSGLKGKAGSTCDCGRYRKVVGQMDINVNKLKNAVKFLKNVILGVKETEQKFYLLVKEERKHHDAQLNCRLRGGTLALADNQNISTLLGSYISEAGLTHVLVGTGGEPEHGGNSTVSGRRCTQVASDGALSQAECDAEKFYICEFSRN
;
A
#
# COMPACT_ATOMS: atom_id res chain seq x y z
N MET A 1 -41.07 18.39 -5.53
CA MET A 1 -39.84 19.09 -5.96
C MET A 1 -38.71 19.10 -4.91
N ALA A 2 -38.88 18.54 -3.69
CA ALA A 2 -37.84 18.55 -2.65
C ALA A 2 -36.82 17.37 -2.71
N GLY A 3 -37.17 16.22 -3.31
CA GLY A 3 -36.30 15.04 -3.33
C GLY A 3 -35.10 15.12 -4.29
N GLN A 4 -35.21 15.90 -5.37
CA GLN A 4 -34.16 16.01 -6.38
C GLN A 4 -33.01 16.92 -5.92
N GLU A 5 -33.33 17.96 -5.14
CA GLU A 5 -32.35 18.82 -4.47
C GLU A 5 -31.56 18.07 -3.39
N PHE A 6 -32.23 17.19 -2.64
CA PHE A 6 -31.57 16.38 -1.61
C PHE A 6 -30.54 15.43 -2.21
N LEU A 7 -30.93 14.70 -3.27
CA LEU A 7 -30.04 13.75 -3.97
C LEU A 7 -28.81 14.44 -4.55
N ARG A 8 -28.98 15.64 -5.15
CA ARG A 8 -27.90 16.44 -5.70
C ARG A 8 -26.93 16.93 -4.63
N LYS A 9 -27.44 17.35 -3.47
CA LYS A 9 -26.60 17.77 -2.33
C LYS A 9 -25.83 16.60 -1.73
N THR A 10 -26.44 15.44 -1.57
CA THR A 10 -25.71 14.23 -1.11
C THR A 10 -24.64 13.79 -2.11
N LEU A 11 -24.91 13.86 -3.42
CA LEU A 11 -23.93 13.50 -4.44
C LEU A 11 -22.72 14.46 -4.45
N LEU A 12 -22.98 15.77 -4.30
CA LEU A 12 -21.92 16.77 -4.18
C LEU A 12 -21.09 16.57 -2.91
N LEU A 13 -21.72 16.21 -1.79
CA LEU A 13 -21.04 15.98 -0.51
C LEU A 13 -20.18 14.72 -0.55
N LEU A 14 -20.65 13.65 -1.21
CA LEU A 14 -19.87 12.44 -1.46
C LEU A 14 -18.69 12.70 -2.41
N LEU A 15 -18.89 13.45 -3.49
CA LEU A 15 -17.81 13.89 -4.37
C LEU A 15 -16.76 14.71 -3.62
N PHE A 16 -17.20 15.61 -2.73
CA PHE A 16 -16.30 16.42 -1.93
C PHE A 16 -15.50 15.56 -0.93
N LEU A 17 -16.13 14.57 -0.29
CA LEU A 17 -15.45 13.61 0.58
C LEU A 17 -14.43 12.76 -0.18
N VAL A 18 -14.76 12.28 -1.38
CA VAL A 18 -13.84 11.51 -2.23
C VAL A 18 -12.65 12.37 -2.67
N LEU A 19 -12.90 13.61 -3.08
CA LEU A 19 -11.84 14.57 -3.43
C LEU A 19 -10.98 14.95 -2.22
N TYR A 20 -11.58 15.05 -1.02
CA TYR A 20 -10.85 15.29 0.23
C TYR A 20 -9.97 14.09 0.62
N THR A 21 -10.42 12.86 0.40
CA THR A 21 -9.58 11.66 0.58
C THR A 21 -8.49 11.52 -0.48
N PHE A 22 -8.68 12.08 -1.67
CA PHE A 22 -7.66 12.11 -2.72
C PHE A 22 -6.61 13.22 -2.50
N SER A 23 -7.00 14.35 -1.91
CA SER A 23 -6.10 15.47 -1.60
C SER A 23 -5.37 15.31 -0.28
N SER A 24 -5.95 14.58 0.68
CA SER A 24 -5.22 13.97 1.80
C SER A 24 -4.52 12.69 1.34
N GLY A 25 -3.85 12.79 0.18
CA GLY A 25 -3.04 11.74 -0.38
C GLY A 25 -2.29 11.03 0.73
N PHE A 26 -2.57 9.74 0.87
CA PHE A 26 -1.56 8.82 1.36
C PHE A 26 -0.33 9.14 0.54
N SER A 27 0.62 9.87 1.12
CA SER A 27 2.00 9.79 0.69
C SER A 27 2.36 8.33 0.88
N MET A 28 2.11 7.52 -0.16
CA MET A 28 2.92 6.36 -0.44
C MET A 28 4.28 6.95 -0.77
N ASP A 29 5.00 7.40 0.26
CA ASP A 29 6.43 7.64 0.19
C ASP A 29 7.02 6.27 -0.06
N VAL A 30 7.07 5.92 -1.35
CA VAL A 30 7.91 4.88 -1.91
C VAL A 30 9.28 5.13 -1.29
N CYS A 31 9.69 4.23 -0.41
CA CYS A 31 10.83 4.46 0.45
C CYS A 31 12.09 4.70 -0.40
N SER A 32 12.47 5.97 -0.53
CA SER A 32 13.79 6.36 -1.00
C SER A 32 14.73 6.31 0.20
N ASN A 33 15.97 5.86 -0.01
CA ASN A 33 17.02 5.75 1.01
C ASN A 33 17.52 7.13 1.48
N THR A 34 16.62 7.99 1.94
CA THR A 34 16.93 9.34 2.38
C THR A 34 16.96 9.36 3.91
N ILE A 35 18.09 9.80 4.47
CA ILE A 35 18.22 10.12 5.89
C ILE A 35 17.32 11.33 6.16
N LEU A 36 16.33 11.20 7.05
CA LEU A 36 15.53 12.34 7.49
C LEU A 36 16.43 13.36 8.22
N PRO A 37 16.30 14.67 7.98
CA PRO A 37 17.02 15.67 8.75
C PRO A 37 16.70 15.52 10.25
N GLY A 38 17.73 15.50 11.10
CA GLY A 38 17.55 15.49 12.55
C GLY A 38 16.84 16.75 13.04
N SER A 39 16.17 16.69 14.19
CA SER A 39 15.50 17.85 14.79
C SER A 39 16.52 18.98 15.04
N LYS A 40 16.11 20.23 14.83
CA LYS A 40 16.92 21.40 15.20
C LYS A 40 17.24 21.33 16.70
N GLY A 41 18.50 21.54 17.07
CA GLY A 41 18.90 21.58 18.49
C GLY A 41 18.21 22.72 19.22
N ASP A 42 18.02 22.57 20.53
CA ASP A 42 17.41 23.59 21.38
C ASP A 42 18.25 24.88 21.38
N PRO A 43 17.63 26.07 21.52
CA PRO A 43 18.36 27.32 21.74
C PRO A 43 19.30 27.21 22.95
N GLY A 44 20.50 27.79 22.85
CA GLY A 44 21.42 27.86 23.99
C GLY A 44 20.83 28.66 25.16
N GLU A 45 21.29 28.38 26.38
CA GLU A 45 20.88 29.13 27.58
C GLU A 45 21.34 30.59 27.52
N VAL A 46 20.57 31.49 28.16
CA VAL A 46 20.92 32.91 28.28
C VAL A 46 22.14 33.03 29.21
N GLY A 47 23.16 33.79 28.80
CA GLY A 47 24.36 34.00 29.61
C GLY A 47 24.10 34.77 30.91
N ASP A 48 24.97 34.57 31.90
CA ASP A 48 24.88 35.21 33.22
C ASP A 48 25.01 36.75 33.14
N ALA A 49 24.45 37.45 34.14
CA ALA A 49 24.63 38.89 34.30
C ALA A 49 26.12 39.22 34.59
N GLY A 50 26.63 40.30 33.99
CA GLY A 50 28.00 40.76 34.23
C GLY A 50 28.22 41.27 35.67
N ASP A 51 29.48 41.23 36.13
CA ASP A 51 29.87 41.69 37.47
C ASP A 51 29.62 43.20 37.68
N GLU A 52 29.38 43.60 38.93
CA GLU A 52 29.23 45.01 39.30
C GLU A 52 30.55 45.79 39.11
N GLY A 53 30.46 47.01 38.55
CA GLY A 53 31.62 47.86 38.31
C GLY A 53 32.36 48.25 39.60
N ARG A 54 33.68 48.37 39.55
CA ARG A 54 34.50 48.75 40.72
C ARG A 54 34.22 50.21 41.14
N LEU A 55 34.27 50.47 42.45
CA LEU A 55 34.17 51.82 43.02
C LEU A 55 35.29 52.73 42.46
N GLY A 56 34.93 53.97 42.10
CA GLY A 56 35.90 54.97 41.63
C GLY A 56 36.97 55.30 42.68
N LYS A 57 38.15 55.72 42.23
CA LYS A 57 39.26 56.11 43.14
C LYS A 57 38.90 57.39 43.89
N THR A 58 39.29 57.48 45.16
CA THR A 58 39.16 58.72 45.96
C THR A 58 39.94 59.86 45.31
N GLY A 59 39.35 61.05 45.24
CA GLY A 59 40.01 62.23 44.69
C GLY A 59 41.25 62.64 45.52
N PRO A 60 42.22 63.36 44.92
CA PRO A 60 43.41 63.82 45.63
C PRO A 60 43.05 64.83 46.74
N PRO A 61 43.87 64.94 47.82
CA PRO A 61 43.70 65.98 48.83
C PRO A 61 43.73 67.38 48.21
N GLY A 62 42.92 68.29 48.76
CA GLY A 62 42.94 69.69 48.33
C GLY A 62 44.31 70.34 48.56
N HIS A 63 44.68 71.27 47.69
CA HIS A 63 45.95 72.00 47.79
C HIS A 63 46.01 72.80 49.10
N THR A 64 47.17 72.79 49.75
CA THR A 64 47.42 73.60 50.95
C THR A 64 47.27 75.08 50.62
N GLY A 65 46.51 75.81 51.44
CA GLY A 65 46.35 77.26 51.27
C GLY A 65 47.68 77.99 51.39
N VAL A 66 47.86 79.04 50.57
CA VAL A 66 49.06 79.88 50.60
C VAL A 66 49.09 80.66 51.93
N PRO A 67 50.20 80.67 52.69
CA PRO A 67 50.31 81.51 53.89
C PRO A 67 50.17 82.99 53.52
N GLY A 68 49.32 83.74 54.25
CA GLY A 68 49.14 85.18 54.03
C GLY A 68 50.33 86.02 54.52
N GLU A 69 50.47 87.23 53.98
CA GLU A 69 51.49 88.22 54.41
C GLU A 69 51.32 88.63 55.89
N ASN A 70 52.45 88.94 56.54
CA ASN A 70 52.58 89.15 57.98
C ASN A 70 51.75 90.36 58.49
N GLY A 71 50.83 90.11 59.43
CA GLY A 71 50.03 91.13 60.13
C GLY A 71 49.29 90.55 61.35
N GLU A 72 49.00 91.38 62.35
CA GLU A 72 48.58 91.06 63.72
C GLU A 72 47.38 90.07 63.87
N LYS A 73 47.49 89.17 64.86
CA LYS A 73 46.52 88.15 65.38
C LYS A 73 45.03 88.55 65.28
N GLY A 74 44.07 87.85 64.68
CA GLY A 74 43.99 86.63 63.86
C GLY A 74 42.54 86.12 63.86
N ASP A 75 41.94 85.83 62.70
CA ASP A 75 40.72 85.03 62.56
C ASP A 75 41.09 83.64 61.99
N ALA A 76 40.47 82.57 62.49
CA ALA A 76 40.72 81.21 61.99
C ALA A 76 40.43 81.12 60.49
N GLY A 77 41.37 80.58 59.72
CA GLY A 77 41.21 80.39 58.27
C GLY A 77 39.93 79.59 57.96
N ARG A 78 39.13 80.07 57.01
CA ARG A 78 37.91 79.37 56.58
C ARG A 78 38.25 77.94 56.16
N ALA A 79 37.43 76.98 56.57
CA ALA A 79 37.54 75.60 56.11
C ALA A 79 37.61 75.56 54.58
N GLY A 80 38.56 74.79 54.04
CA GLY A 80 38.74 74.63 52.60
C GLY A 80 37.44 74.14 51.95
N LYS A 81 37.18 74.58 50.71
CA LYS A 81 36.03 74.09 49.94
C LYS A 81 36.13 72.56 49.82
N SER A 82 35.02 71.85 50.00
CA SER A 82 34.97 70.40 49.71
C SER A 82 35.45 70.15 48.28
N GLY A 83 36.25 69.11 48.09
CA GLY A 83 36.73 68.71 46.77
C GLY A 83 35.57 68.36 45.83
N PRO A 84 35.79 68.40 44.49
CA PRO A 84 34.77 67.96 43.53
C PRO A 84 34.38 66.49 43.78
N ALA A 85 33.12 66.16 43.51
CA ALA A 85 32.67 64.76 43.54
C ALA A 85 33.52 63.92 42.58
N GLY A 86 33.93 62.72 43.03
CA GLY A 86 34.71 61.81 42.19
C GLY A 86 33.94 61.42 40.92
N GLU A 87 34.68 61.13 39.84
CA GLU A 87 34.06 60.68 38.59
C GLU A 87 33.29 59.36 38.81
N ARG A 88 32.14 59.24 38.12
CA ARG A 88 31.36 58.00 38.13
C ARG A 88 32.24 56.87 37.59
N GLY A 89 32.28 55.73 38.31
CA GLY A 89 32.99 54.54 37.84
C GLY A 89 32.54 54.13 36.44
N GLN A 90 33.47 53.58 35.65
CA GLN A 90 33.15 53.09 34.31
C GLN A 90 32.12 51.96 34.41
N THR A 91 31.18 51.93 33.46
CA THR A 91 30.22 50.82 33.33
C THR A 91 30.99 49.51 33.19
N GLY A 92 30.62 48.49 33.96
CA GLY A 92 31.23 47.16 33.89
C GLY A 92 31.17 46.57 32.47
N GLU A 93 32.15 45.73 32.13
CA GLU A 93 32.17 45.07 30.84
C GLU A 93 30.94 44.16 30.68
N ARG A 94 30.44 44.05 29.43
CA ARG A 94 29.33 43.15 29.13
C ARG A 94 29.78 41.70 29.37
N GLY A 95 28.96 40.93 30.11
CA GLY A 95 29.21 39.50 30.34
C GLY A 95 29.42 38.71 29.05
N ASN A 96 30.19 37.64 29.14
CA ASN A 96 30.51 36.77 28.00
C ASN A 96 29.23 36.14 27.40
N ALA A 97 29.25 35.89 26.09
CA ALA A 97 28.19 35.13 25.45
C ALA A 97 28.12 33.71 26.02
N GLY A 98 26.90 33.21 26.29
CA GLY A 98 26.66 31.85 26.74
C GLY A 98 27.13 30.80 25.72
N PRO A 99 27.38 29.55 26.15
CA PRO A 99 27.84 28.49 25.27
C PRO A 99 26.78 28.15 24.20
N SER A 100 27.24 27.74 23.02
CA SER A 100 26.35 27.25 21.95
C SER A 100 25.53 26.05 22.42
N GLY A 101 24.24 26.02 22.05
CA GLY A 101 23.34 24.90 22.35
C GLY A 101 23.82 23.56 21.76
N LEU A 102 23.39 22.46 22.38
CA LEU A 102 23.77 21.11 21.97
C LEU A 102 23.27 20.79 20.54
N LYS A 103 24.11 20.09 19.77
CA LYS A 103 23.75 19.62 18.43
C LYS A 103 22.56 18.66 18.52
N GLY A 104 21.54 18.88 17.68
CA GLY A 104 20.38 17.99 17.59
C GLY A 104 20.75 16.55 17.24
N LYS A 105 19.93 15.59 17.68
CA LYS A 105 20.14 14.15 17.44
C LYS A 105 20.09 13.85 15.93
N ALA A 106 20.91 12.89 15.49
CA ALA A 106 20.88 12.41 14.11
C ALA A 106 19.50 11.81 13.77
N GLY A 107 19.01 12.05 12.56
CA GLY A 107 17.75 11.44 12.08
C GLY A 107 17.89 9.93 11.89
N SER A 108 16.78 9.21 12.09
CA SER A 108 16.73 7.74 11.95
C SER A 108 16.71 7.31 10.48
N THR A 109 17.31 6.16 10.16
CA THR A 109 17.27 5.55 8.82
C THR A 109 15.92 4.89 8.55
N CYS A 110 15.32 5.13 7.38
CA CYS A 110 14.17 4.35 6.89
C CYS A 110 14.60 2.92 6.54
N ASP A 111 14.10 1.91 7.27
CA ASP A 111 14.41 0.50 7.01
C ASP A 111 13.48 -0.10 5.94
N CYS A 112 13.87 0.09 4.67
CA CYS A 112 13.25 -0.57 3.52
C CYS A 112 13.46 -2.10 3.52
N GLY A 113 14.43 -2.61 4.29
CA GLY A 113 14.81 -4.03 4.33
C GLY A 113 13.72 -4.92 4.93
N ARG A 114 13.01 -4.41 5.94
CA ARG A 114 11.87 -5.12 6.55
C ARG A 114 10.76 -5.41 5.54
N TYR A 115 10.40 -4.43 4.71
CA TYR A 115 9.36 -4.60 3.69
C TYR A 115 9.81 -5.52 2.54
N ARG A 116 11.05 -5.39 2.09
CA ARG A 116 11.61 -6.25 1.02
C ARG A 116 11.57 -7.74 1.38
N LYS A 117 11.81 -8.08 2.65
CA LYS A 117 11.73 -9.47 3.13
C LYS A 117 10.30 -10.02 3.10
N VAL A 118 9.31 -9.21 3.48
CA VAL A 118 7.89 -9.62 3.47
C VAL A 118 7.37 -9.76 2.05
N VAL A 119 7.61 -8.76 1.19
CA VAL A 119 7.19 -8.79 -0.22
C VAL A 119 7.86 -9.95 -0.96
N GLY A 120 9.17 -10.13 -0.80
CA GLY A 120 9.89 -11.25 -1.42
C GLY A 120 9.39 -12.62 -0.92
N GLN A 121 9.04 -12.75 0.36
CA GLN A 121 8.45 -13.98 0.88
C GLN A 121 7.06 -14.23 0.30
N MET A 122 6.24 -13.19 0.10
CA MET A 122 4.93 -13.31 -0.55
C MET A 122 5.07 -13.73 -2.01
N ASP A 123 5.99 -13.14 -2.78
CA ASP A 123 6.23 -13.52 -4.18
C ASP A 123 6.62 -14.99 -4.31
N ILE A 124 7.48 -15.50 -3.40
CA ILE A 124 7.83 -16.92 -3.33
C ILE A 124 6.59 -17.76 -3.05
N ASN A 125 5.75 -17.36 -2.09
CA ASN A 125 4.55 -18.10 -1.72
C ASN A 125 3.51 -18.11 -2.85
N VAL A 126 3.34 -17.00 -3.57
CA VAL A 126 2.45 -16.90 -4.74
C VAL A 126 2.95 -17.82 -5.87
N ASN A 127 4.26 -17.83 -6.13
CA ASN A 127 4.84 -18.71 -7.15
C ASN A 127 4.69 -20.19 -6.77
N LYS A 128 4.91 -20.54 -5.50
CA LYS A 128 4.65 -21.90 -4.98
C LYS A 128 3.19 -22.29 -5.19
N LEU A 129 2.25 -21.40 -4.83
CA LEU A 129 0.83 -21.65 -5.02
C LEU A 129 0.46 -21.81 -6.50
N LYS A 130 0.95 -20.94 -7.37
CA LYS A 130 0.72 -21.00 -8.82
C LYS A 130 1.21 -22.32 -9.42
N ASN A 131 2.39 -22.77 -9.01
CA ASN A 131 2.94 -24.06 -9.45
C ASN A 131 2.11 -25.24 -8.93
N ALA A 132 1.67 -25.20 -7.67
CA ALA A 132 0.80 -26.22 -7.10
C ALA A 132 -0.56 -26.29 -7.82
N VAL A 133 -1.19 -25.15 -8.10
CA VAL A 133 -2.46 -25.09 -8.86
C VAL A 133 -2.25 -25.61 -10.28
N LYS A 134 -1.14 -25.27 -10.94
CA LYS A 134 -0.82 -25.79 -12.28
C LYS A 134 -0.65 -27.31 -12.27
N PHE A 135 0.01 -27.86 -11.27
CA PHE A 135 0.13 -29.31 -11.09
C PHE A 135 -1.24 -29.96 -10.88
N LEU A 136 -2.07 -29.41 -10.00
CA LEU A 136 -3.42 -29.92 -9.73
C LEU A 136 -4.30 -29.91 -11.00
N LYS A 137 -4.28 -28.80 -11.75
CA LYS A 137 -5.02 -28.66 -13.02
C LYS A 137 -4.59 -29.71 -14.05
N ASN A 138 -3.29 -29.83 -14.29
CA ASN A 138 -2.77 -30.61 -15.40
C ASN A 138 -2.63 -32.11 -15.10
N VAL A 139 -2.18 -32.46 -13.89
CA VAL A 139 -1.81 -33.84 -13.55
C VAL A 139 -2.95 -34.59 -12.86
N ILE A 140 -3.67 -33.92 -11.96
CA ILE A 140 -4.70 -34.58 -11.14
C ILE A 140 -6.08 -34.48 -11.80
N LEU A 141 -6.50 -33.27 -12.17
CA LEU A 141 -7.84 -33.04 -12.73
C LEU A 141 -7.88 -33.17 -14.26
N GLY A 142 -6.72 -33.17 -14.92
CA GLY A 142 -6.58 -33.26 -16.37
C GLY A 142 -7.13 -32.05 -17.14
N VAL A 143 -7.55 -30.96 -16.50
CA VAL A 143 -8.29 -29.86 -17.14
C VAL A 143 -7.54 -29.28 -18.33
N LYS A 144 -8.20 -29.24 -19.50
CA LYS A 144 -7.70 -28.56 -20.70
C LYS A 144 -8.21 -27.12 -20.73
N GLU A 145 -7.30 -26.15 -20.78
CA GLU A 145 -7.65 -24.73 -20.76
C GLU A 145 -7.39 -24.12 -22.15
N THR A 146 -8.36 -23.38 -22.68
CA THR A 146 -8.22 -22.53 -23.88
C THR A 146 -8.32 -21.05 -23.47
N GLU A 147 -8.18 -20.14 -24.43
CA GLU A 147 -8.31 -18.71 -24.16
C GLU A 147 -9.70 -18.33 -23.63
N GLN A 148 -10.75 -18.99 -24.13
CA GLN A 148 -12.15 -18.64 -23.84
C GLN A 148 -12.88 -19.65 -22.95
N LYS A 149 -12.47 -20.92 -22.95
CA LYS A 149 -13.18 -22.01 -22.26
C LYS A 149 -12.21 -22.95 -21.52
N PHE A 150 -12.71 -23.65 -20.52
CA PHE A 150 -12.00 -24.78 -19.92
C PHE A 150 -12.84 -26.07 -20.01
N TYR A 151 -12.17 -27.18 -20.27
CA TYR A 151 -12.76 -28.50 -20.46
C TYR A 151 -12.34 -29.45 -19.34
N LEU A 152 -13.32 -30.00 -18.62
CA LEU A 152 -13.12 -30.98 -17.56
C LEU A 152 -13.62 -32.35 -18.02
N LEU A 153 -12.73 -33.32 -18.08
CA LEU A 153 -13.09 -34.72 -18.34
C LEU A 153 -13.53 -35.36 -17.02
N VAL A 154 -14.78 -35.81 -16.98
CA VAL A 154 -15.33 -36.49 -15.81
C VAL A 154 -15.28 -37.99 -16.04
N LYS A 155 -14.42 -38.68 -15.28
CA LYS A 155 -14.25 -40.14 -15.29
C LYS A 155 -15.30 -40.85 -14.42
N GLU A 156 -16.55 -40.40 -14.49
CA GLU A 156 -17.72 -41.05 -13.89
C GLU A 156 -18.69 -41.39 -15.01
N GLU A 157 -19.04 -42.67 -15.15
CA GLU A 157 -19.99 -43.08 -16.19
C GLU A 157 -21.40 -42.62 -15.82
N ARG A 158 -22.05 -41.89 -16.73
CA ARG A 158 -23.40 -41.36 -16.55
C ARG A 158 -24.15 -41.43 -17.86
N LYS A 159 -25.49 -41.47 -17.78
CA LYS A 159 -26.36 -41.26 -18.93
C LYS A 159 -26.25 -39.81 -19.41
N HIS A 160 -26.58 -39.55 -20.66
CA HIS A 160 -26.42 -38.21 -21.25
C HIS A 160 -27.17 -37.12 -20.47
N HIS A 161 -28.40 -37.40 -20.05
CA HIS A 161 -29.20 -36.47 -19.25
C HIS A 161 -28.53 -36.12 -17.91
N ASP A 162 -28.06 -37.13 -17.19
CA ASP A 162 -27.43 -36.96 -15.87
C ASP A 162 -26.07 -36.27 -16.00
N ALA A 163 -25.31 -36.57 -17.05
CA ALA A 163 -24.05 -35.91 -17.38
C ALA A 163 -24.26 -34.41 -17.64
N GLN A 164 -25.28 -34.05 -18.42
CA GLN A 164 -25.66 -32.65 -18.67
C GLN A 164 -26.06 -31.93 -17.38
N LEU A 165 -26.83 -32.57 -16.50
CA LEU A 165 -27.20 -32.01 -15.21
C LEU A 165 -25.96 -31.81 -14.32
N ASN A 166 -25.06 -32.79 -14.28
CA ASN A 166 -23.82 -32.71 -13.49
C ASN A 166 -22.93 -31.53 -13.94
N CYS A 167 -22.77 -31.32 -15.26
CA CYS A 167 -22.05 -30.17 -15.77
C CYS A 167 -22.74 -28.85 -15.40
N ARG A 168 -24.07 -28.79 -15.49
CA ARG A 168 -24.87 -27.60 -15.10
C ARG A 168 -24.73 -27.27 -13.62
N LEU A 169 -24.75 -28.27 -12.74
CA LEU A 169 -24.55 -28.09 -11.30
C LEU A 169 -23.16 -27.53 -10.96
N ARG A 170 -22.16 -27.78 -11.81
CA ARG A 170 -20.80 -27.22 -11.69
C ARG A 170 -20.67 -25.82 -12.31
N GLY A 171 -21.75 -25.26 -12.89
CA GLY A 171 -21.73 -23.97 -13.57
C GLY A 171 -21.28 -24.02 -15.03
N GLY A 172 -21.38 -25.18 -15.69
CA GLY A 172 -21.02 -25.38 -17.09
C GLY A 172 -22.09 -26.13 -17.89
N THR A 173 -21.71 -26.67 -19.04
CA THR A 173 -22.56 -27.51 -19.89
C THR A 173 -21.77 -28.69 -20.43
N LEU A 174 -22.41 -29.69 -21.05
CA LEU A 174 -21.63 -30.65 -21.83
C LEU A 174 -20.86 -29.92 -22.93
N ALA A 175 -19.63 -30.35 -23.17
CA ALA A 175 -18.76 -29.75 -24.17
C ALA A 175 -19.40 -29.83 -25.55
N LEU A 176 -19.48 -28.70 -26.24
CA LEU A 176 -20.06 -28.59 -27.57
C LEU A 176 -18.96 -28.77 -28.61
N ALA A 177 -19.01 -29.87 -29.35
CA ALA A 177 -18.11 -30.12 -30.47
C ALA A 177 -18.70 -29.54 -31.77
N ASP A 178 -18.93 -28.23 -31.78
CA ASP A 178 -19.52 -27.49 -32.91
C ASP A 178 -18.53 -27.26 -34.07
N ASN A 179 -17.23 -27.19 -33.76
CA ASN A 179 -16.15 -26.90 -34.70
C ASN A 179 -15.12 -28.02 -34.75
N GLN A 180 -14.49 -28.21 -35.92
CA GLN A 180 -13.44 -29.23 -36.10
C GLN A 180 -12.23 -29.01 -35.18
N ASN A 181 -11.91 -27.76 -34.83
CA ASN A 181 -10.83 -27.44 -33.90
C ASN A 181 -11.14 -27.91 -32.47
N ILE A 182 -12.42 -27.85 -32.07
CA ILE A 182 -12.85 -28.29 -30.75
C ILE A 182 -12.94 -29.81 -30.71
N SER A 183 -13.51 -30.45 -31.74
CA SER A 183 -13.57 -31.92 -31.80
C SER A 183 -12.17 -32.57 -31.79
N THR A 184 -11.20 -32.02 -32.52
CA THR A 184 -9.80 -32.47 -32.50
C THR A 184 -9.11 -32.20 -31.15
N LEU A 185 -9.34 -31.04 -30.54
CA LEU A 185 -8.85 -30.73 -29.19
C LEU A 185 -9.39 -31.74 -28.16
N LEU A 186 -10.71 -31.99 -28.18
CA LEU A 186 -11.36 -32.97 -27.32
C LEU A 186 -10.82 -34.39 -27.60
N GLY A 187 -10.63 -34.77 -28.86
CA GLY A 187 -9.99 -36.03 -29.25
C GLY A 187 -8.61 -36.23 -28.61
N SER A 188 -7.73 -35.23 -28.76
CA SER A 188 -6.40 -35.26 -28.13
C SER A 188 -6.48 -35.39 -26.61
N TYR A 189 -7.46 -34.74 -25.99
CA TYR A 189 -7.64 -34.79 -24.55
C TYR A 189 -8.17 -36.17 -24.09
N ILE A 190 -9.06 -36.78 -24.85
CA ILE A 190 -9.58 -38.14 -24.63
C ILE A 190 -8.44 -39.17 -24.76
N SER A 191 -7.58 -39.03 -25.78
CA SER A 191 -6.45 -39.93 -26.00
C SER A 191 -5.37 -39.78 -24.92
N GLU A 192 -5.04 -38.54 -24.52
CA GLU A 192 -4.15 -38.25 -23.38
C GLU A 192 -4.66 -38.90 -22.07
N ALA A 193 -5.99 -38.99 -21.91
CA ALA A 193 -6.61 -39.60 -20.75
C ALA A 193 -6.75 -41.14 -20.81
N GLY A 194 -6.34 -41.76 -21.93
CA GLY A 194 -6.44 -43.21 -22.16
C GLY A 194 -7.87 -43.70 -22.43
N LEU A 195 -8.76 -42.83 -22.89
CA LEU A 195 -10.15 -43.15 -23.22
C LEU A 195 -10.34 -43.29 -24.73
N THR A 196 -11.41 -43.98 -25.15
CA THR A 196 -11.74 -44.17 -26.58
C THR A 196 -12.85 -43.24 -27.04
N HIS A 197 -13.92 -43.11 -26.25
CA HIS A 197 -15.10 -42.30 -26.55
C HIS A 197 -15.65 -41.63 -25.30
N VAL A 198 -16.19 -40.42 -25.45
CA VAL A 198 -16.88 -39.67 -24.38
C VAL A 198 -18.10 -38.95 -24.92
N LEU A 199 -19.10 -38.75 -24.05
CA LEU A 199 -20.30 -37.99 -24.37
C LEU A 199 -20.01 -36.49 -24.45
N VAL A 200 -20.64 -35.86 -25.44
CA VAL A 200 -20.59 -34.42 -25.69
C VAL A 200 -22.00 -33.85 -25.88
N GLY A 201 -22.12 -32.54 -25.79
CA GLY A 201 -23.35 -31.83 -26.05
C GLY A 201 -23.58 -31.68 -27.55
N THR A 202 -24.84 -31.67 -27.95
CA THR A 202 -25.27 -31.24 -29.29
C THR A 202 -25.64 -29.76 -29.23
N GLY A 203 -25.18 -28.96 -30.21
CA GLY A 203 -25.50 -27.53 -30.31
C GLY A 203 -26.97 -27.22 -30.67
N GLY A 204 -27.89 -28.14 -30.43
CA GLY A 204 -29.33 -27.95 -30.54
C GLY A 204 -29.98 -28.27 -29.19
N GLU A 205 -30.88 -27.40 -28.74
CA GLU A 205 -31.72 -27.68 -27.58
C GLU A 205 -32.40 -29.05 -27.76
N PRO A 206 -32.55 -29.85 -26.68
CA PRO A 206 -33.45 -30.99 -26.74
C PRO A 206 -34.86 -30.44 -26.89
N GLU A 207 -35.39 -30.42 -28.11
CA GLU A 207 -36.79 -30.08 -28.38
C GLU A 207 -37.69 -30.92 -27.46
N HIS A 208 -38.20 -30.29 -26.40
CA HIS A 208 -39.34 -30.80 -25.65
C HIS A 208 -40.58 -30.57 -26.52
N GLY A 209 -40.88 -31.50 -27.41
CA GLY A 209 -42.02 -31.29 -28.31
C GLY A 209 -42.40 -32.44 -29.25
N GLY A 210 -41.92 -33.66 -29.05
CA GLY A 210 -42.30 -34.80 -29.89
C GLY A 210 -42.85 -35.94 -29.06
N ASN A 211 -44.16 -36.19 -29.15
CA ASN A 211 -44.80 -37.41 -28.67
C ASN A 211 -44.38 -38.57 -29.60
N SER A 212 -43.10 -38.94 -29.52
CA SER A 212 -42.50 -40.03 -30.30
C SER A 212 -42.06 -41.09 -29.31
N THR A 213 -42.94 -42.05 -29.09
CA THR A 213 -42.57 -43.41 -28.66
C THR A 213 -41.62 -43.99 -29.70
N VAL A 214 -40.34 -43.68 -29.58
CA VAL A 214 -39.28 -44.25 -30.42
C VAL A 214 -38.15 -44.65 -29.49
N SER A 215 -38.02 -45.96 -29.33
CA SER A 215 -36.86 -46.62 -28.75
C SER A 215 -35.58 -46.04 -29.39
N GLY A 216 -34.66 -45.54 -28.56
CA GLY A 216 -33.32 -45.11 -29.00
C GLY A 216 -33.20 -43.61 -29.33
N ARG A 217 -33.19 -42.74 -28.30
CA ARG A 217 -32.66 -41.38 -28.48
C ARG A 217 -31.17 -41.46 -28.82
N ARG A 218 -30.75 -40.81 -29.90
CA ARG A 218 -29.36 -40.75 -30.35
C ARG A 218 -28.70 -39.48 -29.84
N CYS A 219 -27.64 -39.66 -29.07
CA CYS A 219 -26.77 -38.61 -28.54
C CYS A 219 -25.47 -38.59 -29.32
N THR A 220 -24.65 -37.56 -29.11
CA THR A 220 -23.35 -37.44 -29.78
C THR A 220 -22.23 -37.78 -28.83
N GLN A 221 -21.22 -38.48 -29.35
CA GLN A 221 -19.97 -38.76 -28.67
C GLN A 221 -18.79 -38.36 -29.55
N VAL A 222 -17.66 -38.03 -28.91
CA VAL A 222 -16.38 -37.76 -29.57
C VAL A 222 -15.43 -38.93 -29.28
N ALA A 223 -14.73 -39.37 -30.30
CA ALA A 223 -13.69 -40.38 -30.20
C ALA A 223 -12.30 -39.77 -29.94
N SER A 224 -11.34 -40.59 -29.52
CA SER A 224 -9.95 -40.19 -29.23
C SER A 224 -9.18 -39.61 -30.43
N ASP A 225 -9.66 -39.84 -31.65
CA ASP A 225 -9.14 -39.24 -32.90
C ASP A 225 -9.87 -37.92 -33.28
N GLY A 226 -10.85 -37.51 -32.47
CA GLY A 226 -11.69 -36.33 -32.71
C GLY A 226 -12.90 -36.59 -33.61
N ALA A 227 -13.14 -37.83 -34.04
CA ALA A 227 -14.31 -38.17 -34.85
C ALA A 227 -15.60 -38.12 -34.03
N LEU A 228 -16.64 -37.52 -34.62
CA LEU A 228 -17.99 -37.49 -34.04
C LEU A 228 -18.76 -38.74 -34.47
N SER A 229 -19.40 -39.41 -33.51
CA SER A 229 -20.26 -40.56 -33.78
C SER A 229 -21.52 -40.50 -32.93
N GLN A 230 -22.53 -41.28 -33.31
CA GLN A 230 -23.78 -41.39 -32.55
C GLN A 230 -23.62 -42.42 -31.44
N ALA A 231 -24.14 -42.07 -30.27
CA ALA A 231 -24.24 -42.90 -29.09
C ALA A 231 -25.70 -43.06 -28.68
N GLU A 232 -26.00 -44.13 -27.98
CA GLU A 232 -27.29 -44.28 -27.31
C GLU A 232 -27.32 -43.38 -26.07
N CYS A 233 -28.35 -42.53 -25.91
CA CYS A 233 -28.43 -41.58 -24.80
C CYS A 233 -28.55 -42.24 -23.42
N ASP A 234 -29.08 -43.47 -23.39
CA ASP A 234 -29.26 -44.26 -22.18
C ASP A 234 -28.02 -45.07 -21.78
N ALA A 235 -27.00 -45.11 -22.65
CA ALA A 235 -25.73 -45.74 -22.33
C ALA A 235 -24.93 -44.88 -21.36
N GLU A 236 -24.38 -45.52 -20.34
CA GLU A 236 -23.50 -44.88 -19.36
C GLU A 236 -22.10 -44.75 -19.94
N LYS A 237 -21.59 -43.51 -20.01
CA LYS A 237 -20.28 -43.21 -20.57
C LYS A 237 -19.64 -42.05 -19.82
N PHE A 238 -18.33 -41.94 -19.91
CA PHE A 238 -17.62 -40.73 -19.48
C PHE A 238 -18.02 -39.54 -20.34
N TYR A 239 -17.86 -38.33 -19.81
CA TYR A 239 -18.31 -37.12 -20.46
C TYR A 239 -17.36 -35.96 -20.20
N ILE A 240 -17.41 -34.94 -21.06
CA ILE A 240 -16.63 -33.71 -20.91
C ILE A 240 -17.57 -32.54 -20.65
N CYS A 241 -17.30 -31.78 -19.60
CA CYS A 241 -17.96 -30.51 -19.34
C CYS A 241 -17.14 -29.36 -19.92
N GLU A 242 -17.80 -28.36 -20.48
CA GLU A 242 -17.23 -27.06 -20.82
C GLU A 242 -17.71 -25.96 -19.87
N PHE A 243 -16.84 -24.98 -19.67
CA PHE A 243 -17.12 -23.82 -18.83
C PHE A 243 -16.50 -22.56 -19.46
N SER A 244 -17.21 -21.45 -19.34
CA SER A 244 -16.77 -20.15 -19.85
C SER A 244 -15.78 -19.48 -18.89
N ARG A 245 -14.73 -18.89 -19.44
CA ARG A 245 -13.78 -18.05 -18.70
C ARG A 245 -14.33 -16.62 -18.67
N ASN A 246 -15.20 -16.32 -17.70
CA ASN A 246 -15.66 -14.95 -17.44
C ASN A 246 -14.53 -14.07 -16.90
#